data_AF-A0A5J4Y5P4-F1
#
_entry.id   AF-A0A5J4Y5P4-F1
#
_cell.length_a   1.000
_cell.length_b   1.000
_cell.length_c   1.000
_cell.angle_alpha   90.00
_cell.angle_beta   90.00
_cell.angle_gamma   90.00
#
_symmetry.space_group_name_H-M   'P 1'
#
loop_
_entity.id
_entity.type
_entity.pdbx_description
1 polymer ?
#
loop_
_entity_poly.entity_id
_entity_poly.type
_entity_poly.pdbx_seq_one_letter_code
_entity_poly.pdbx_strand_id
1 'polypeptide(L)'
;MEEQVALIEHACAVFENPSNQAAHQEASATLLAFRNSAAPIGVCQHVLQSSSSEQAKFQKQLTGTVAVLLKRGWVDESPEERHAFFSEVESTVAGTSDAAARRTGIEILEAVVSEFAPSTASPLGLAWEQHDRCRKSLQQHYLHTFYQHAATIAGETAQAATQGQDQGVCSACLSLMAAVLTWDFRPGNGHAAYLGTRPASDSLQVQPGPSWRGLLLGPDSCPWLHPLLAHLHNQPDSVLAQRARQLVVSLRAT
;
A
#
# COMPACT_ATOMS: atom_id res chain seq x y z
N MET A 1 2.51 -22.91 15.05
CA MET A 1 2.67 -21.48 14.75
C MET A 1 4.13 -21.20 14.38
N GLU A 2 5.12 -21.53 15.22
CA GLU A 2 6.56 -21.45 14.88
C GLU A 2 6.93 -22.21 13.59
N GLU A 3 6.36 -23.40 13.37
CA GLU A 3 6.56 -24.17 12.13
C GLU A 3 6.03 -23.48 10.87
N GLN A 4 4.94 -22.71 10.98
CA GLN A 4 4.37 -21.95 9.86
C GLN A 4 5.20 -20.69 9.56
N VAL A 5 5.77 -20.05 10.58
CA VAL A 5 6.70 -18.92 10.42
C VAL A 5 7.93 -19.37 9.64
N ALA A 6 8.56 -20.47 10.06
CA ALA A 6 9.75 -21.02 9.40
C ALA A 6 9.47 -21.42 7.93
N LEU A 7 8.28 -21.95 7.64
CA LEU A 7 7.84 -22.28 6.27
C LEU A 7 7.68 -21.03 5.39
N ILE A 8 7.15 -19.93 5.94
CA ILE A 8 7.00 -18.66 5.21
C ILE A 8 8.35 -18.00 4.98
N GLU A 9 9.22 -17.97 5.99
CA GLU A 9 10.59 -17.47 5.88
C GLU A 9 11.38 -18.23 4.81
N HIS A 10 11.28 -19.55 4.81
CA HIS A 10 11.94 -20.41 3.82
C HIS A 10 11.38 -20.17 2.42
N ALA A 11 10.06 -20.10 2.25
CA ALA A 11 9.43 -19.82 0.96
C ALA A 11 9.84 -18.45 0.40
N CYS A 12 9.95 -17.43 1.24
CA CYS A 12 10.40 -16.10 0.82
C CYS A 12 11.91 -16.06 0.49
N ALA A 13 12.77 -16.76 1.25
CA ALA A 13 14.20 -16.86 0.97
C ALA A 13 14.49 -17.50 -0.41
N VAL A 14 13.66 -18.43 -0.85
CA VAL A 14 13.78 -19.08 -2.17
C VAL A 14 13.61 -18.08 -3.33
N PHE A 15 12.82 -17.02 -3.15
CA PHE A 15 12.66 -15.97 -4.16
C PHE A 15 13.88 -15.07 -4.31
N GLU A 16 14.86 -15.14 -3.41
CA GLU A 16 16.11 -14.38 -3.51
C GLU A 16 17.07 -14.93 -4.58
N ASN A 17 16.84 -16.18 -5.03
CA ASN A 17 17.68 -16.85 -6.01
C ASN A 17 16.90 -17.07 -7.34
N PRO A 18 17.17 -16.29 -8.41
CA PRO A 18 16.37 -16.30 -9.64
C PRO A 18 16.49 -17.58 -10.48
N SER A 19 17.46 -18.44 -10.17
CA SER A 19 17.91 -19.56 -11.01
C SER A 19 17.12 -20.85 -10.82
N ASN A 20 16.18 -20.93 -9.86
CA ASN A 20 15.52 -22.19 -9.51
C ASN A 20 13.99 -22.12 -9.64
N GLN A 21 13.48 -22.15 -10.88
CA GLN A 21 12.04 -22.09 -11.19
C GLN A 21 11.19 -23.16 -10.45
N ALA A 22 11.73 -24.35 -10.18
CA ALA A 22 11.02 -25.39 -9.42
C ALA A 22 10.84 -25.00 -7.95
N ALA A 23 11.88 -24.45 -7.32
CA ALA A 23 11.80 -23.95 -5.96
C ALA A 23 10.85 -22.74 -5.84
N HIS A 24 10.79 -21.88 -6.87
CA HIS A 24 9.81 -20.78 -6.92
C HIS A 24 8.36 -21.28 -6.99
N GLN A 25 8.10 -22.37 -7.73
CA GLN A 25 6.78 -23.00 -7.78
C GLN A 25 6.39 -23.63 -6.44
N GLU A 26 7.33 -24.26 -5.75
CA GLU A 26 7.14 -24.86 -4.42
C GLU A 26 6.95 -23.80 -3.33
N ALA A 27 7.76 -22.74 -3.33
CA ALA A 27 7.59 -21.58 -2.46
C ALA A 27 6.23 -20.89 -2.70
N SER A 28 5.83 -20.75 -3.98
CA SER A 28 4.50 -20.27 -4.34
C SER A 28 3.42 -21.20 -3.81
N ALA A 29 3.57 -22.52 -3.93
CA ALA A 29 2.62 -23.50 -3.43
C ALA A 29 2.48 -23.45 -1.89
N THR A 30 3.57 -23.25 -1.17
CA THR A 30 3.59 -23.07 0.29
C THR A 30 2.86 -21.79 0.71
N LEU A 31 3.12 -20.67 0.05
CA LEU A 31 2.37 -19.42 0.26
C LEU A 31 0.88 -19.56 -0.15
N LEU A 32 0.58 -20.35 -1.19
CA LEU A 32 -0.77 -20.68 -1.65
C LEU A 32 -1.51 -21.65 -0.71
N ALA A 33 -0.80 -22.48 0.04
CA ALA A 33 -1.36 -23.33 1.09
C ALA A 33 -1.60 -22.53 2.37
N PHE A 34 -0.69 -21.62 2.71
CA PHE A 34 -0.85 -20.66 3.80
C PHE A 34 -2.08 -19.76 3.60
N ARG A 35 -2.30 -19.31 2.36
CA ARG A 35 -3.52 -18.61 1.90
C ARG A 35 -4.84 -19.30 2.29
N ASN A 36 -4.85 -20.62 2.44
CA ASN A 36 -6.06 -21.40 2.73
C ASN A 36 -6.19 -21.77 4.22
N SER A 37 -5.29 -21.31 5.09
CA SER A 37 -5.30 -21.63 6.51
C SER A 37 -6.24 -20.72 7.31
N ALA A 38 -6.83 -21.24 8.39
CA ALA A 38 -7.66 -20.44 9.27
C ALA A 38 -6.79 -19.41 10.04
N ALA A 39 -7.20 -18.15 10.02
CA ALA A 39 -6.55 -16.99 10.67
C ALA A 39 -5.20 -16.50 10.06
N PRO A 40 -5.18 -16.11 8.77
CA PRO A 40 -3.98 -15.57 8.12
C PRO A 40 -3.45 -14.28 8.77
N ILE A 41 -4.34 -13.46 9.33
CA ILE A 41 -3.99 -12.18 9.98
C ILE A 41 -3.13 -12.40 11.23
N GLY A 42 -3.47 -13.37 12.09
CA GLY A 42 -2.73 -13.63 13.33
C GLY A 42 -1.33 -14.20 13.08
N VAL A 43 -1.16 -14.99 12.03
CA VAL A 43 0.17 -15.50 11.64
C VAL A 43 1.01 -14.40 11.01
N CYS A 44 0.43 -13.51 10.18
CA CYS A 44 1.14 -12.34 9.66
C CYS A 44 1.64 -11.44 10.81
N GLN A 45 0.83 -11.19 11.84
CA GLN A 45 1.25 -10.43 13.02
C GLN A 45 2.41 -11.10 13.77
N HIS A 46 2.37 -12.42 13.95
CA HIS A 46 3.42 -13.14 14.65
C HIS A 46 4.74 -13.21 13.86
N VAL A 47 4.68 -13.41 12.53
CA VAL A 47 5.86 -13.38 11.64
C VAL A 47 6.53 -12.01 11.68
N LEU A 48 5.74 -10.93 11.67
CA LEU A 48 6.25 -9.57 11.79
C LEU A 48 6.97 -9.31 13.12
N GLN A 49 6.59 -10.01 14.19
CA GLN A 49 7.15 -9.85 15.53
C GLN A 49 8.36 -10.76 15.83
N SER A 50 8.53 -11.87 15.09
CA SER A 50 9.48 -12.94 15.43
C SER A 50 10.64 -13.14 14.44
N SER A 51 10.57 -12.59 13.23
CA SER A 51 11.54 -12.88 12.17
C SER A 51 12.82 -12.03 12.25
N SER A 52 13.98 -12.69 12.26
CA SER A 52 15.33 -12.08 12.32
C SER A 52 16.03 -11.96 10.95
N SER A 53 15.34 -12.27 9.85
CA SER A 53 15.90 -12.31 8.48
C SER A 53 16.03 -10.92 7.82
N GLU A 54 17.09 -10.67 7.03
CA GLU A 54 17.41 -9.38 6.38
C GLU A 54 16.20 -8.72 5.70
N GLN A 55 15.62 -7.77 6.43
CA GLN A 55 14.18 -7.60 6.51
C GLN A 55 13.48 -6.98 5.28
N ALA A 56 14.15 -6.32 4.34
CA ALA A 56 13.46 -5.44 3.37
C ALA A 56 12.78 -6.16 2.17
N LYS A 57 13.37 -7.23 1.62
CA LYS A 57 12.77 -7.99 0.52
C LYS A 57 11.68 -8.94 1.03
N PHE A 58 11.94 -9.58 2.17
CA PHE A 58 10.98 -10.39 2.89
C PHE A 58 9.74 -9.57 3.26
N GLN A 59 9.93 -8.38 3.85
CA GLN A 59 8.82 -7.46 4.17
C GLN A 59 8.02 -7.06 2.93
N LYS A 60 8.67 -6.73 1.80
CA LYS A 60 7.95 -6.40 0.57
C LYS A 60 7.15 -7.56 -0.01
N GLN A 61 7.70 -8.78 0.01
CA GLN A 61 6.97 -9.97 -0.44
C GLN A 61 5.81 -10.32 0.50
N LEU A 62 6.00 -10.16 1.81
CA LEU A 62 4.97 -10.38 2.81
C LEU A 62 3.83 -9.37 2.67
N THR A 63 4.13 -8.08 2.58
CA THR A 63 3.12 -7.01 2.39
C THR A 63 2.34 -7.19 1.09
N GLY A 64 3.02 -7.52 -0.02
CA GLY A 64 2.36 -7.87 -1.28
C GLY A 64 1.47 -9.11 -1.16
N THR A 65 1.92 -10.14 -0.44
CA THR A 65 1.12 -11.35 -0.18
C THR A 65 -0.15 -11.00 0.59
N VAL A 66 -0.04 -10.21 1.67
CA VAL A 66 -1.19 -9.74 2.46
C VAL A 66 -2.20 -9.01 1.57
N ALA A 67 -1.74 -8.10 0.69
CA ALA A 67 -2.62 -7.39 -0.23
C ALA A 67 -3.37 -8.32 -1.20
N VAL A 68 -2.67 -9.31 -1.77
CA VAL A 68 -3.27 -10.32 -2.66
C VAL A 68 -4.29 -11.19 -1.92
N LEU A 69 -3.99 -11.59 -0.68
CA LEU A 69 -4.90 -12.37 0.16
C LEU A 69 -6.18 -11.59 0.42
N LEU A 70 -6.03 -10.33 0.85
CA LEU A 70 -7.16 -9.45 1.15
C LEU A 70 -8.04 -9.22 -0.08
N LYS A 71 -7.44 -9.01 -1.26
CA LYS A 71 -8.20 -8.86 -2.51
C LYS A 71 -8.99 -10.11 -2.90
N ARG A 72 -8.42 -11.29 -2.65
CA ARG A 72 -9.07 -12.57 -2.95
C ARG A 72 -10.22 -12.85 -1.99
N GLY A 73 -10.05 -12.58 -0.69
CA GLY A 73 -11.10 -12.71 0.32
C GLY A 73 -12.14 -11.60 0.29
N TRP A 74 -11.88 -10.48 -0.39
CA TRP A 74 -12.69 -9.25 -0.32
C TRP A 74 -14.20 -9.41 -0.55
N VAL A 75 -14.60 -10.36 -1.41
CA VAL A 75 -16.02 -10.61 -1.74
C VAL A 75 -16.68 -11.53 -0.71
N ASP A 76 -15.90 -12.43 -0.10
CA ASP A 76 -16.36 -13.39 0.88
C ASP A 76 -16.36 -12.79 2.30
N GLU A 77 -15.51 -11.78 2.55
CA GLU A 77 -15.42 -11.05 3.82
C GLU A 77 -16.49 -9.97 3.96
N SER A 78 -17.05 -9.86 5.17
CA SER A 78 -18.00 -8.80 5.53
C SER A 78 -17.33 -7.41 5.52
N PRO A 79 -18.08 -6.32 5.30
CA PRO A 79 -17.55 -4.97 5.44
C PRO A 79 -16.95 -4.70 6.83
N GLU A 80 -17.53 -5.31 7.87
CA GLU A 80 -17.11 -5.19 9.25
C GLU A 80 -15.72 -5.82 9.48
N GLU A 81 -15.48 -7.02 8.95
CA GLU A 81 -14.17 -7.70 9.04
C GLU A 81 -13.08 -6.90 8.32
N ARG A 82 -13.38 -6.39 7.12
CA ARG A 82 -12.45 -5.53 6.37
C ARG A 82 -12.15 -4.24 7.12
N HIS A 83 -13.17 -3.60 7.70
CA HIS A 83 -12.99 -2.39 8.49
C HIS A 83 -12.17 -2.65 9.76
N ALA A 84 -12.43 -3.76 10.46
CA ALA A 84 -11.66 -4.16 11.64
C ALA A 84 -10.17 -4.36 11.31
N PHE A 85 -9.86 -5.04 10.20
CA PHE A 85 -8.48 -5.23 9.73
C PHE A 85 -7.76 -3.90 9.51
N PHE A 86 -8.35 -2.99 8.72
CA PHE A 86 -7.69 -1.70 8.45
C PHE A 86 -7.61 -0.81 9.69
N SER A 87 -8.63 -0.81 10.54
CA SER A 87 -8.60 -0.07 11.81
C SER A 87 -7.51 -0.59 12.74
N GLU A 88 -7.24 -1.90 12.75
CA GLU A 88 -6.15 -2.49 13.54
C GLU A 88 -4.78 -2.09 12.99
N VAL A 89 -4.61 -2.11 11.66
CA VAL A 89 -3.37 -1.64 11.01
C VAL A 89 -3.13 -0.16 11.34
N GLU A 90 -4.12 0.70 11.16
CA GLU A 90 -4.02 2.14 11.46
C GLU A 90 -3.74 2.39 12.96
N SER A 91 -4.42 1.66 13.85
CA SER A 91 -4.19 1.75 15.29
C SER A 91 -2.77 1.30 15.67
N THR A 92 -2.24 0.26 15.01
CA THR A 92 -0.88 -0.23 15.25
C THR A 92 0.14 0.83 14.83
N VAL A 93 -0.04 1.41 13.64
CA VAL A 93 0.86 2.45 13.12
C VAL A 93 0.84 3.72 13.97
N ALA A 94 -0.32 4.10 14.51
CA ALA A 94 -0.45 5.26 15.39
C ALA A 94 0.04 5.00 16.82
N GLY A 95 -0.15 3.78 17.35
CA GLY A 95 0.05 3.47 18.76
C GLY A 95 1.43 2.89 19.12
N THR A 96 2.15 2.28 18.18
CA THR A 96 3.44 1.65 18.49
C THR A 96 4.60 2.65 18.44
N SER A 97 5.57 2.49 19.34
CA SER A 97 6.85 3.22 19.29
C SER A 97 7.88 2.55 18.36
N ASP A 98 7.60 1.35 17.87
CA ASP A 98 8.50 0.64 16.96
C ASP A 98 8.38 1.15 15.53
N ALA A 99 9.41 1.86 15.05
CA ALA A 99 9.48 2.41 13.70
C ALA A 99 9.37 1.34 12.61
N ALA A 100 9.84 0.10 12.84
CA ALA A 100 9.74 -0.98 11.87
C ALA A 100 8.28 -1.43 11.72
N ALA A 101 7.58 -1.70 12.82
CA ALA A 101 6.15 -2.02 12.80
C ALA A 101 5.29 -0.91 12.17
N ARG A 102 5.54 0.37 12.51
CA ARG A 102 4.85 1.52 11.88
C ARG A 102 5.05 1.51 10.37
N ARG A 103 6.30 1.36 9.94
CA ARG A 103 6.65 1.32 8.52
C ARG A 103 5.95 0.18 7.80
N THR A 104 5.98 -1.04 8.36
CA THR A 104 5.35 -2.19 7.73
C THR A 104 3.83 -2.02 7.62
N GLY A 105 3.16 -1.47 8.62
CA GLY A 105 1.73 -1.17 8.53
C GLY A 105 1.40 -0.23 7.37
N ILE A 106 2.19 0.84 7.18
CA ILE A 106 2.04 1.76 6.04
C ILE A 106 2.34 1.05 4.70
N GLU A 107 3.35 0.20 4.63
CA GLU A 107 3.70 -0.57 3.43
C GLU A 107 2.60 -1.61 3.09
N ILE A 108 1.89 -2.17 4.08
CA ILE A 108 0.71 -3.02 3.83
C ILE A 108 -0.40 -2.21 3.16
N LEU A 109 -0.71 -1.03 3.67
CA LEU A 109 -1.72 -0.16 3.07
C LEU A 109 -1.34 0.23 1.63
N GLU A 110 -0.08 0.55 1.39
CA GLU A 110 0.42 0.86 0.05
C GLU A 110 0.32 -0.35 -0.89
N ALA A 111 0.71 -1.54 -0.42
CA ALA A 111 0.56 -2.77 -1.18
C ALA A 111 -0.90 -3.06 -1.53
N VAL A 112 -1.85 -2.79 -0.61
CA VAL A 112 -3.29 -2.92 -0.87
C VAL A 112 -3.75 -1.94 -1.96
N VAL A 113 -3.35 -0.67 -1.88
CA VAL A 113 -3.65 0.32 -2.93
C VAL A 113 -3.08 -0.13 -4.26
N SER A 114 -1.82 -0.53 -4.30
CA SER A 114 -1.15 -0.99 -5.53
C SER A 114 -1.79 -2.26 -6.11
N GLU A 115 -2.15 -3.24 -5.28
CA GLU A 115 -2.77 -4.50 -5.71
C GLU A 115 -4.19 -4.28 -6.23
N PHE A 116 -4.97 -3.37 -5.66
CA PHE A 116 -6.34 -3.11 -6.10
C PHE A 116 -6.42 -2.13 -7.28
N ALA A 117 -5.28 -1.53 -7.68
CA ALA A 117 -5.21 -0.60 -8.78
C ALA A 117 -5.60 -1.26 -10.11
N PRO A 118 -6.22 -0.53 -11.05
CA PRO A 118 -6.66 -1.09 -12.33
C PRO A 118 -5.52 -1.67 -13.18
N SER A 119 -4.28 -1.22 -12.99
CA SER A 119 -3.08 -1.71 -13.70
C SER A 119 -2.73 -3.17 -13.39
N THR A 120 -3.29 -3.77 -12.35
CA THR A 120 -3.02 -5.16 -11.94
C THR A 120 -4.09 -6.15 -12.39
N ALA A 121 -5.15 -5.69 -13.06
CA ALA A 121 -6.25 -6.55 -13.49
C ALA A 121 -5.81 -7.54 -14.59
N SER A 122 -6.20 -8.81 -14.45
CA SER A 122 -6.03 -9.80 -15.53
C SER A 122 -7.19 -9.72 -16.55
N PRO A 123 -6.96 -10.03 -17.84
CA PRO A 123 -7.71 -9.40 -18.94
C PRO A 123 -9.21 -9.62 -19.10
N LEU A 124 -9.80 -10.77 -18.76
CA LEU A 124 -11.13 -11.14 -19.29
C LEU A 124 -11.92 -12.07 -18.36
N GLY A 125 -13.25 -11.88 -18.32
CA GLY A 125 -14.21 -12.75 -17.61
C GLY A 125 -14.53 -12.32 -16.16
N LEU A 126 -15.01 -13.28 -15.34
CA LEU A 126 -15.43 -13.07 -13.94
C LEU A 126 -14.34 -12.44 -13.05
N ALA A 127 -13.06 -12.68 -13.38
CA ALA A 127 -11.92 -12.09 -12.67
C ALA A 127 -11.86 -10.56 -12.80
N TRP A 128 -12.30 -9.99 -13.93
CA TRP A 128 -12.35 -8.54 -14.13
C TRP A 128 -13.48 -7.90 -13.32
N GLU A 129 -14.68 -8.49 -13.30
CA GLU A 129 -15.81 -7.98 -12.53
C GLU A 129 -15.53 -8.02 -11.03
N GLN A 130 -14.86 -9.07 -10.55
CA GLN A 130 -14.36 -9.14 -9.17
C GLN A 130 -13.34 -8.04 -8.89
N HIS A 131 -12.35 -7.85 -9.77
CA HIS A 131 -11.35 -6.78 -9.62
C HIS A 131 -12.01 -5.38 -9.57
N ASP A 132 -12.93 -5.07 -10.49
CA ASP A 132 -13.61 -3.77 -10.51
C ASP A 132 -14.51 -3.56 -9.29
N ARG A 133 -15.15 -4.61 -8.76
CA ARG A 133 -15.88 -4.54 -7.47
C ARG A 133 -14.94 -4.22 -6.30
N CYS A 134 -13.83 -4.94 -6.19
CA CYS A 134 -12.82 -4.69 -5.16
C CYS A 134 -12.27 -3.26 -5.27
N ARG A 135 -11.91 -2.82 -6.49
CA ARG A 135 -11.43 -1.47 -6.80
C ARG A 135 -12.41 -0.38 -6.36
N LYS A 136 -13.68 -0.48 -6.78
CA LYS A 136 -14.73 0.48 -6.41
C LYS A 136 -14.95 0.51 -4.90
N SER A 137 -15.00 -0.66 -4.27
CA SER A 137 -15.14 -0.79 -2.82
C SER A 137 -14.00 -0.12 -2.08
N LEU A 138 -12.73 -0.32 -2.50
CA LEU A 138 -11.57 0.32 -1.89
C LEU A 138 -11.61 1.85 -2.07
N GLN A 139 -11.91 2.30 -3.28
CA GLN A 139 -12.02 3.73 -3.62
C GLN A 139 -13.07 4.45 -2.77
N GLN A 140 -14.23 3.83 -2.57
CA GLN A 140 -15.35 4.45 -1.87
C GLN A 140 -15.16 4.49 -0.35
N HIS A 141 -14.55 3.46 0.24
CA HIS A 141 -14.58 3.28 1.70
C HIS A 141 -13.25 3.53 2.39
N TYR A 142 -12.10 3.41 1.70
CA TYR A 142 -10.80 3.34 2.39
C TYR A 142 -9.74 4.31 1.87
N LEU A 143 -9.70 4.65 0.57
CA LEU A 143 -8.62 5.49 0.03
C LEU A 143 -8.48 6.85 0.73
N HIS A 144 -9.60 7.50 1.05
CA HIS A 144 -9.58 8.78 1.77
C HIS A 144 -8.96 8.63 3.17
N THR A 145 -9.35 7.59 3.90
CA THR A 145 -8.83 7.30 5.25
C THR A 145 -7.34 6.95 5.20
N PHE A 146 -6.91 6.14 4.24
CA PHE A 146 -5.49 5.79 4.09
C PHE A 146 -4.63 7.01 3.81
N TYR A 147 -5.09 7.92 2.93
CA TYR A 147 -4.37 9.16 2.68
C TYR A 147 -4.28 10.02 3.94
N GLN A 148 -5.40 10.22 4.64
CA GLN A 148 -5.45 11.05 5.84
C GLN A 148 -4.53 10.48 6.93
N HIS A 149 -4.60 9.17 7.17
CA HIS A 149 -3.74 8.48 8.12
C HIS A 149 -2.26 8.65 7.76
N ALA A 150 -1.88 8.41 6.51
CA ALA A 150 -0.51 8.59 6.04
C ALA A 150 -0.03 10.05 6.18
N ALA A 151 -0.88 11.04 5.89
CA ALA A 151 -0.55 12.46 6.01
C ALA A 151 -0.32 12.89 7.47
N THR A 152 -1.09 12.34 8.40
CA THR A 152 -0.91 12.56 9.84
C THR A 152 0.43 12.00 10.32
N ILE A 153 0.70 10.72 10.03
CA ILE A 153 1.94 10.05 10.44
C ILE A 153 3.17 10.69 9.77
N ALA A 154 3.06 11.11 8.50
CA ALA A 154 4.12 11.85 7.83
C ALA A 154 4.41 13.19 8.51
N GLY A 155 3.37 13.89 9.00
CA GLY A 155 3.55 15.14 9.75
C GLY A 155 4.26 14.97 11.09
N GLU A 156 3.92 13.91 11.82
CA GLU A 156 4.59 13.55 13.08
C GLU A 156 6.07 13.21 12.87
N THR A 157 6.38 12.49 11.79
CA THR A 157 7.72 11.97 11.52
C THR A 157 8.58 12.91 10.68
N ALA A 158 8.01 13.92 10.02
CA ALA A 158 8.73 14.81 9.09
C ALA A 158 9.94 15.50 9.75
N GLN A 159 9.78 16.03 10.96
CA GLN A 159 10.88 16.70 11.66
C GLN A 159 11.99 15.71 12.04
N ALA A 160 11.65 14.56 12.61
CA ALA A 160 12.60 13.50 12.94
C ALA A 160 13.35 13.00 11.69
N ALA A 161 12.65 12.91 10.56
CA ALA A 161 13.20 12.51 9.26
C ALA A 161 14.30 13.45 8.76
N THR A 162 14.17 14.76 9.00
CA THR A 162 15.25 15.73 8.70
C THR A 162 16.50 15.53 9.53
N GLN A 163 16.39 14.87 10.68
CA GLN A 163 17.50 14.58 11.60
C GLN A 163 18.07 13.16 11.42
N GLY A 164 17.59 12.41 10.42
CA GLY A 164 18.03 11.04 10.16
C GLY A 164 17.24 9.95 10.90
N GLN A 165 16.23 10.32 11.70
CA GLN A 165 15.38 9.39 12.45
C GLN A 165 14.05 9.18 11.73
N ASP A 166 13.40 8.01 11.85
CA ASP A 166 12.08 7.73 11.24
C ASP A 166 11.95 7.96 9.72
N GLN A 167 13.07 8.11 9.00
CA GLN A 167 13.08 8.34 7.55
C GLN A 167 12.34 7.26 6.78
N GLY A 168 12.43 6.00 7.25
CA GLY A 168 11.71 4.87 6.65
C GLY A 168 10.20 4.99 6.75
N VAL A 169 9.68 5.41 7.92
CA VAL A 169 8.24 5.60 8.15
C VAL A 169 7.74 6.78 7.32
N CYS A 170 8.45 7.92 7.35
CA CYS A 170 8.10 9.10 6.58
C CYS A 170 8.10 8.80 5.07
N SER A 171 9.14 8.11 4.57
CA SER A 171 9.23 7.68 3.17
C SER A 171 8.11 6.73 2.76
N ALA A 172 7.70 5.81 3.63
CA ALA A 172 6.58 4.90 3.38
C ALA A 172 5.26 5.68 3.28
N CYS A 173 5.02 6.65 4.18
CA CYS A 173 3.82 7.48 4.17
C CYS A 173 3.73 8.30 2.87
N LEU A 174 4.82 8.94 2.45
CA LEU A 174 4.88 9.68 1.19
C LEU A 174 4.59 8.79 -0.03
N SER A 175 5.05 7.53 0.02
CA SER A 175 4.81 6.56 -1.05
C SER A 175 3.34 6.14 -1.11
N LEU A 176 2.72 5.85 0.04
CA LEU A 176 1.28 5.56 0.15
C LEU A 176 0.44 6.75 -0.34
N MET A 177 0.72 7.96 0.13
CA MET A 177 0.03 9.17 -0.32
C MET A 177 0.14 9.34 -1.85
N ALA A 178 1.34 9.16 -2.42
CA ALA A 178 1.53 9.23 -3.86
C ALA A 178 0.74 8.13 -4.60
N ALA A 179 0.74 6.89 -4.11
CA ALA A 179 -0.02 5.78 -4.69
C ALA A 179 -1.52 6.07 -4.74
N VAL A 180 -2.09 6.61 -3.66
CA VAL A 180 -3.49 7.01 -3.58
C VAL A 180 -3.81 8.14 -4.57
N LEU A 181 -2.95 9.14 -4.71
CA LEU A 181 -3.18 10.24 -5.66
C LEU A 181 -3.03 9.82 -7.13
N THR A 182 -2.23 8.78 -7.40
CA THR A 182 -2.11 8.21 -8.76
C THR A 182 -3.22 7.21 -9.11
N TRP A 183 -4.15 6.97 -8.20
CA TRP A 183 -5.30 6.08 -8.43
C TRP A 183 -6.19 6.58 -9.58
N ASP A 184 -6.65 5.67 -10.45
CA ASP A 184 -7.62 6.04 -11.50
C ASP A 184 -9.04 6.08 -10.92
N PHE A 185 -9.46 7.28 -10.51
CA PHE A 185 -10.79 7.53 -9.93
C PHE A 185 -11.94 7.45 -10.95
N ARG A 186 -11.66 7.29 -12.25
CA ARG A 186 -12.71 7.31 -13.29
C ARG A 186 -13.72 6.18 -13.10
N PRO A 187 -15.03 6.48 -13.07
CA PRO A 187 -16.05 5.45 -13.07
C PRO A 187 -16.07 4.72 -14.43
N GLY A 188 -15.88 3.41 -14.43
CA GLY A 188 -16.13 2.56 -15.61
C GLY A 188 -15.02 2.44 -16.66
N ASN A 189 -13.83 3.00 -16.45
CA ASN A 189 -12.82 3.08 -17.51
C ASN A 189 -11.81 1.92 -17.56
N GLY A 190 -11.88 0.95 -16.62
CA GLY A 190 -10.92 -0.16 -16.56
C GLY A 190 -10.91 -1.05 -17.80
N HIS A 191 -12.05 -1.19 -18.48
CA HIS A 191 -12.17 -1.98 -19.71
C HIS A 191 -11.65 -1.23 -20.95
N ALA A 192 -11.88 0.09 -21.00
CA ALA A 192 -11.47 0.97 -22.11
C ALA A 192 -9.96 1.30 -22.07
N ALA A 193 -9.42 1.54 -20.87
CA ALA A 193 -7.97 1.68 -20.64
C ALA A 193 -7.20 0.41 -21.06
N TYR A 194 -7.81 -0.77 -20.89
CA TYR A 194 -7.26 -2.06 -21.29
C TYR A 194 -7.32 -2.31 -22.81
N LEU A 195 -8.43 -1.97 -23.47
CA LEU A 195 -8.59 -2.12 -24.93
C LEU A 195 -7.87 -1.03 -25.73
N GLY A 196 -7.14 -0.11 -25.08
CA GLY A 196 -6.50 1.03 -25.74
C GLY A 196 -7.49 1.99 -26.40
N THR A 197 -8.79 1.85 -26.11
CA THR A 197 -9.84 2.68 -26.67
C THR A 197 -10.09 3.81 -25.69
N ARG A 198 -9.63 5.03 -26.02
CA ARG A 198 -10.05 6.22 -25.27
C ARG A 198 -11.53 6.44 -25.57
N PRO A 199 -12.43 6.39 -24.58
CA PRO A 199 -13.79 6.83 -24.81
C PRO A 199 -13.74 8.33 -25.14
N ALA A 200 -14.39 8.71 -26.23
CA ALA A 200 -14.61 10.10 -26.58
C ALA A 200 -15.77 10.62 -25.74
N SER A 201 -15.49 11.23 -24.57
CA SER A 201 -16.30 12.32 -24.02
C SER A 201 -15.65 12.94 -22.78
N ASP A 202 -15.24 14.19 -22.94
CA ASP A 202 -15.50 15.33 -22.06
C ASP A 202 -15.76 15.05 -20.57
N SER A 203 -14.70 15.07 -19.80
CA SER A 203 -14.53 16.14 -18.81
C SER A 203 -13.15 16.05 -18.18
N LEU A 204 -12.43 17.18 -18.20
CA LEU A 204 -11.29 17.46 -17.31
C LEU A 204 -11.81 17.51 -15.86
N GLN A 205 -12.37 16.42 -15.35
CA GLN A 205 -12.71 16.33 -13.94
C GLN A 205 -11.39 16.32 -13.19
N VAL A 206 -11.12 17.41 -12.47
CA VAL A 206 -10.12 17.50 -11.40
C VAL A 206 -10.40 16.32 -10.47
N GLN A 207 -9.51 15.33 -10.51
CA GLN A 207 -9.56 14.14 -9.66
C GLN A 207 -8.44 14.28 -8.63
N PRO A 208 -8.65 13.87 -7.38
CA PRO A 208 -9.85 13.22 -6.87
C PRO A 208 -11.02 14.20 -6.68
N GLY A 209 -12.25 13.65 -6.63
CA GLY A 209 -13.49 14.44 -6.60
C GLY A 209 -13.64 15.41 -5.42
N PRO A 210 -14.76 16.16 -5.35
CA PRO A 210 -14.96 17.27 -4.40
C PRO A 210 -14.68 16.98 -2.92
N SER A 211 -14.92 15.76 -2.46
CA SER A 211 -14.67 15.32 -1.07
C SER A 211 -13.20 15.44 -0.65
N TRP A 212 -12.27 15.43 -1.61
CA TRP A 212 -10.84 15.51 -1.34
C TRP A 212 -10.32 16.94 -1.23
N ARG A 213 -11.11 17.95 -1.62
CA ARG A 213 -10.66 19.35 -1.63
C ARG A 213 -10.21 19.82 -0.25
N GLY A 214 -10.94 19.48 0.80
CA GLY A 214 -10.56 19.87 2.17
C GLY A 214 -9.24 19.23 2.62
N LEU A 215 -8.99 18.00 2.18
CA LEU A 215 -7.81 17.21 2.52
C LEU A 215 -6.56 17.69 1.74
N LEU A 216 -6.71 18.01 0.45
CA LEU A 216 -5.60 18.36 -0.45
C LEU A 216 -5.32 19.87 -0.58
N LEU A 217 -6.37 20.69 -0.55
CA LEU A 217 -6.30 22.14 -0.82
C LEU A 217 -6.67 22.99 0.40
N GLY A 218 -6.88 22.36 1.55
CA GLY A 218 -7.09 23.07 2.81
C GLY A 218 -5.87 23.95 3.14
N PRO A 219 -6.06 25.06 3.86
CA PRO A 219 -4.96 25.95 4.26
C PRO A 219 -3.91 25.23 5.13
N ASP A 220 -4.32 24.14 5.79
CA ASP A 220 -3.48 23.28 6.62
C ASP A 220 -3.26 21.89 6.00
N SER A 221 -3.40 21.76 4.67
CA SER A 221 -3.11 20.52 3.96
C SER A 221 -1.60 20.28 3.92
N CYS A 222 -1.13 19.40 4.80
CA CYS A 222 0.27 18.99 4.93
C CYS A 222 1.28 20.15 5.14
N PRO A 223 1.15 20.97 6.20
CA PRO A 223 2.03 22.13 6.46
C PRO A 223 3.50 21.72 6.62
N TRP A 224 3.75 20.48 6.99
CA TRP A 224 5.07 19.87 7.15
C TRP A 224 5.79 19.61 5.81
N LEU A 225 5.08 19.55 4.68
CA LEU A 225 5.66 19.14 3.39
C LEU A 225 6.62 20.18 2.83
N HIS A 226 6.29 21.47 2.92
CA HIS A 226 7.15 22.54 2.43
C HIS A 226 8.49 22.64 3.21
N PRO A 227 8.49 22.66 4.56
CA PRO A 227 9.72 22.59 5.35
C PRO A 227 10.55 21.33 5.05
N LEU A 228 9.90 20.18 4.90
CA LEU A 228 10.57 18.91 4.57
C LEU A 228 11.30 19.00 3.22
N LEU A 229 10.62 19.49 2.18
CA LEU A 229 11.21 19.68 0.85
C LEU A 229 12.36 20.68 0.84
N ALA A 230 12.23 21.78 1.59
CA ALA A 230 13.28 22.78 1.73
C ALA A 230 14.55 22.18 2.35
N HIS A 231 14.39 21.34 3.37
CA HIS A 231 15.52 20.64 4.00
C HIS A 231 16.15 19.61 3.04
N LEU A 232 15.33 18.81 2.37
CA LEU A 232 15.78 17.75 1.45
C LEU A 232 16.38 18.28 0.15
N HIS A 233 16.24 19.57 -0.16
CA HIS A 233 16.89 20.21 -1.30
C HIS A 233 18.41 19.97 -1.32
N ASN A 234 19.04 19.92 -0.14
CA ASN A 234 20.48 19.69 0.00
C ASN A 234 20.88 18.20 -0.05
N GLN A 235 19.91 17.28 -0.16
CA GLN A 235 20.14 15.83 -0.20
C GLN A 235 19.29 15.18 -1.31
N PRO A 236 19.51 15.55 -2.60
CA PRO A 236 18.61 15.20 -3.70
C PRO A 236 18.52 13.70 -3.98
N ASP A 237 19.59 12.95 -3.71
CA ASP A 237 19.70 11.51 -3.99
C ASP A 237 19.11 10.61 -2.89
N SER A 238 18.67 11.19 -1.78
CA SER A 238 18.02 10.41 -0.73
C SER A 238 16.67 9.85 -1.20
N VAL A 239 16.36 8.62 -0.79
CA VAL A 239 15.07 7.97 -1.10
C VAL A 239 13.91 8.84 -0.63
N LEU A 240 14.04 9.45 0.55
CA LEU A 240 13.06 10.36 1.12
C LEU A 240 12.81 11.57 0.22
N ALA A 241 13.88 12.20 -0.32
CA ALA A 241 13.74 13.31 -1.26
C ALA A 241 13.07 12.89 -2.58
N GLN A 242 13.38 11.69 -3.09
CA GLN A 242 12.71 11.14 -4.27
C GLN A 242 11.21 10.95 -4.04
N ARG A 243 10.81 10.37 -2.89
CA ARG A 243 9.40 10.17 -2.53
C ARG A 243 8.65 11.48 -2.30
N ALA A 244 9.28 12.45 -1.63
CA ALA A 244 8.69 13.77 -1.42
C ALA A 244 8.44 14.48 -2.75
N ARG A 245 9.38 14.42 -3.70
CA ARG A 245 9.19 14.96 -5.05
C ARG A 245 8.08 14.23 -5.82
N GLN A 246 8.03 12.91 -5.73
CA GLN A 246 6.97 12.10 -6.36
C GLN A 246 5.59 12.53 -5.85
N LEU A 247 5.43 12.72 -4.54
CA LEU A 247 4.18 13.20 -3.95
C LEU A 247 3.78 14.58 -4.50
N VAL A 248 4.72 15.52 -4.61
CA VAL A 248 4.44 16.86 -5.19
C VAL A 248 3.99 16.76 -6.63
N VAL A 249 4.61 15.88 -7.42
CA VAL A 249 4.19 15.64 -8.82
C VAL A 249 2.77 15.10 -8.85
N SER A 250 2.43 14.14 -7.99
CA SER A 250 1.07 13.60 -7.89
C SER A 250 0.06 14.67 -7.48
N LEU A 251 0.38 15.52 -6.49
CA LEU A 251 -0.48 16.63 -6.05
C LEU A 251 -0.71 17.71 -7.12
N ARG A 252 0.20 17.87 -8.09
CA ARG A 252 0.01 18.80 -9.21
C ARG A 252 -0.84 18.22 -10.33
N ALA A 253 -0.90 16.89 -10.41
CA ALA A 253 -1.70 16.18 -11.40
C ALA A 253 -3.18 16.07 -11.00
N THR A 254 -3.49 16.36 -9.73
CA THR A 254 -4.85 16.39 -9.19
C THR A 254 -5.52 17.74 -9.35
#